data_AF-A0A4U3ME96-F1
#
_entry.id   AF-A0A4U3ME96-F1
#
_cell.length_a   1.000
_cell.length_b   1.000
_cell.length_c   1.000
_cell.angle_alpha   90.00
_cell.angle_beta   90.00
_cell.angle_gamma   90.00
#
_symmetry.space_group_name_H-M   'P 1'
#
loop_
_entity.id
_entity.type
_entity.pdbx_description
1 polymer ?
#
loop_
_entity_poly.entity_id
_entity_poly.type
_entity_poly.pdbx_seq_one_letter_code
_entity_poly.pdbx_strand_id
1 'polypeptide(L)'
;MHDDLLRAVMAAASAFSEAGRDLYLDFHPDIRRWSPITDLVGKVRLGVSYTLPDGRELVCEVRLRPHGPAWTVDGTVDLDGEELLLLPEGPEDLLGHYTEQVLEPARRHLDEALRGLANPG
;
A
#
# COMPACT_ATOMS: atom_id res chain seq x y z
N MET A 1 17.17 2.29 -18.20
CA MET A 1 16.99 1.20 -17.22
C MET A 1 17.04 1.73 -15.78
N HIS A 2 18.18 2.21 -15.25
CA HIS A 2 18.21 2.76 -13.87
C HIS A 2 17.35 4.02 -13.70
N ASP A 3 17.33 4.93 -14.68
CA ASP A 3 16.52 6.15 -14.61
C ASP A 3 15.01 5.88 -14.70
N ASP A 4 14.61 4.81 -15.39
CA ASP A 4 13.21 4.44 -15.57
C ASP A 4 12.64 3.84 -14.30
N LEU A 5 13.41 2.97 -13.63
CA LEU A 5 13.03 2.39 -12.34
C LEU A 5 12.93 3.47 -11.25
N LEU A 6 13.88 4.39 -11.18
CA LEU A 6 13.81 5.50 -10.21
C LEU A 6 12.55 6.36 -10.42
N ARG A 7 12.21 6.67 -11.68
CA ARG A 7 10.97 7.40 -11.99
C ARG A 7 9.74 6.62 -11.57
N ALA A 8 9.71 5.31 -11.83
CA ALA A 8 8.60 4.45 -11.43
C ALA A 8 8.45 4.39 -9.90
N VAL A 9 9.56 4.28 -9.16
CA VAL A 9 9.60 4.33 -7.69
C VAL A 9 9.06 5.67 -7.16
N MET A 10 9.50 6.79 -7.73
CA MET A 10 9.01 8.10 -7.32
C MET A 10 7.52 8.28 -7.64
N ALA A 11 7.06 7.79 -8.79
CA ALA A 11 5.65 7.84 -9.17
C ALA A 11 4.78 7.02 -8.21
N ALA A 12 5.21 5.80 -7.87
CA ALA A 12 4.51 4.95 -6.91
C ALA A 12 4.46 5.61 -5.51
N ALA A 13 5.57 6.16 -5.02
CA ALA A 13 5.61 6.87 -3.74
C ALA A 13 4.65 8.08 -3.70
N SER A 14 4.54 8.83 -4.81
CA SER A 14 3.57 9.93 -4.96
C SER A 14 2.14 9.40 -4.89
N ALA A 15 1.83 8.34 -5.65
CA ALA A 15 0.51 7.74 -5.69
C ALA A 15 0.04 7.27 -4.31
N PHE A 16 0.90 6.59 -3.53
CA PHE A 16 0.56 6.20 -2.16
C PHE A 16 0.35 7.38 -1.22
N SER A 17 1.13 8.45 -1.39
CA SER A 17 0.98 9.66 -0.56
C SER A 17 -0.33 10.40 -0.87
N GLU A 18 -0.68 10.50 -2.15
CA GLU A 18 -1.91 11.15 -2.63
C GLU A 18 -3.15 10.34 -2.22
N ALA A 19 -3.20 9.05 -2.58
CA ALA A 19 -4.30 8.16 -2.20
C ALA A 19 -4.42 8.02 -0.66
N GLY A 20 -3.29 7.99 0.03
CA GLY A 20 -3.18 8.04 1.49
C GLY A 20 -3.94 9.19 2.10
N ARG A 21 -3.60 10.38 1.64
CA ARG A 21 -4.22 11.63 2.08
C ARG A 21 -5.71 11.69 1.73
N ASP A 22 -6.06 11.36 0.49
CA ASP A 22 -7.43 11.49 -0.01
C ASP A 22 -8.38 10.55 0.75
N LEU A 23 -8.01 9.27 0.90
CA LEU A 23 -8.81 8.32 1.67
C LEU A 23 -8.90 8.70 3.15
N TYR A 24 -7.81 9.19 3.75
CA TYR A 24 -7.86 9.68 5.12
C TYR A 24 -8.89 10.82 5.30
N LEU A 25 -8.96 11.74 4.33
CA LEU A 25 -9.93 12.84 4.36
C LEU A 25 -11.37 12.35 4.13
N ASP A 26 -11.56 11.40 3.21
CA ASP A 26 -12.88 10.86 2.88
C ASP A 26 -13.50 10.06 4.04
N PHE A 27 -12.66 9.39 4.83
CA PHE A 27 -13.08 8.61 6.00
C PHE A 27 -12.90 9.36 7.34
N HIS A 28 -12.56 10.65 7.33
CA HIS A 28 -12.44 11.41 8.57
C HIS A 28 -13.83 11.63 9.22
N PRO A 29 -14.01 11.41 10.54
CA PRO A 29 -12.99 11.17 11.58
C PRO A 29 -12.75 9.69 11.93
N ASP A 30 -13.26 8.76 11.13
CA ASP A 30 -13.25 7.33 11.43
C ASP A 30 -11.85 6.69 11.24
N ILE A 31 -10.92 7.32 10.52
CA ILE A 31 -9.51 6.88 10.52
C ILE A 31 -8.72 7.74 11.51
N ARG A 32 -8.01 7.10 12.44
CA ARG A 32 -7.23 7.81 13.48
C ARG A 32 -5.98 8.47 12.93
N ARG A 33 -5.30 7.78 12.02
CA ARG A 33 -4.00 8.19 11.48
C ARG A 33 -3.80 7.54 10.11
N TRP A 34 -3.08 8.24 9.25
CA TRP A 34 -2.46 7.66 8.06
C TRP A 34 -0.97 8.00 8.03
N SER A 35 -0.16 7.18 7.36
CA SER A 35 1.26 7.46 7.14
C SER A 35 1.77 6.79 5.86
N PRO A 36 2.51 7.51 4.99
CA PRO A 36 3.16 6.89 3.84
C PRO A 36 4.30 5.98 4.30
N ILE A 37 4.54 4.91 3.55
CA ILE A 37 5.65 3.99 3.72
C ILE A 37 6.63 4.27 2.58
N THR A 38 7.83 4.71 2.91
CA THR A 38 8.92 4.94 1.96
C THR A 38 10.22 4.48 2.59
N ASP A 39 10.53 3.20 2.44
CA ASP A 39 11.83 2.62 2.82
C ASP A 39 12.60 2.30 1.53
N LEU A 40 13.78 2.88 1.35
CA LEU A 40 14.57 2.73 0.13
C LEU A 40 15.86 1.91 0.34
N VAL A 41 16.11 1.41 1.56
CA VAL A 41 17.39 0.79 1.91
C VAL A 41 17.32 -0.74 1.75
N GLY A 42 18.08 -1.27 0.79
CA GLY A 42 18.20 -2.71 0.55
C GLY A 42 16.99 -3.29 -0.17
N LYS A 43 15.84 -3.37 0.51
CA LYS A 43 14.54 -3.70 -0.10
C LYS A 43 13.71 -2.42 -0.12
N VAL A 44 13.25 -2.03 -1.31
CA VAL A 44 12.40 -0.83 -1.42
C VAL A 44 10.99 -1.21 -1.01
N ARG A 45 10.38 -0.48 -0.07
CA ARG A 45 8.97 -0.59 0.31
C ARG A 45 8.30 0.75 0.07
N LEU A 46 7.25 0.73 -0.74
CA LEU A 46 6.43 1.90 -1.02
C LEU A 46 4.99 1.54 -0.67
N GLY A 47 4.31 2.38 0.08
CA GLY A 47 2.98 2.03 0.55
C GLY A 47 2.30 3.11 1.35
N VAL A 48 1.18 2.73 1.95
CA VAL A 48 0.44 3.54 2.89
C VAL A 48 -0.08 2.66 4.03
N SER A 49 -0.11 3.23 5.22
CA SER A 49 -0.71 2.65 6.42
C SER A 49 -1.86 3.52 6.92
N TYR A 50 -2.93 2.89 7.39
CA TYR A 50 -4.05 3.53 8.07
C TYR A 50 -4.31 2.87 9.41
N THR A 51 -4.39 3.66 10.47
CA THR A 51 -4.80 3.19 11.81
C THR A 51 -6.30 3.37 11.96
N LEU A 52 -7.01 2.25 12.14
CA LEU A 52 -8.45 2.19 12.33
C LEU A 52 -8.87 2.63 13.76
N PRO A 53 -10.18 2.85 14.04
CA PRO A 53 -10.67 3.26 15.36
C PRO A 53 -10.33 2.30 16.49
N ASP A 54 -10.22 1.01 16.21
CA ASP A 54 -9.90 -0.04 17.17
C ASP A 54 -8.39 -0.23 17.39
N GLY A 55 -7.56 0.49 16.62
CA GLY A 55 -6.11 0.42 16.67
C GLY A 55 -5.48 -0.55 15.67
N ARG A 56 -6.27 -1.35 14.94
CA ARG A 56 -5.74 -2.19 13.86
C ARG A 56 -5.16 -1.32 12.74
N GLU A 57 -4.17 -1.86 12.05
CA GLU A 57 -3.49 -1.19 10.96
C GLU A 57 -3.81 -1.87 9.63
N LEU A 58 -4.33 -1.11 8.66
CA LEU A 58 -4.43 -1.52 7.26
C LEU A 58 -3.19 -1.00 6.54
N VAL A 59 -2.43 -1.90 5.92
CA VAL A 59 -1.22 -1.58 5.15
C VAL A 59 -1.42 -2.01 3.70
N CYS A 60 -1.28 -1.08 2.77
CA CYS A 60 -1.21 -1.37 1.34
C CYS A 60 0.20 -1.03 0.86
N GLU A 61 0.95 -1.99 0.33
CA GLU A 61 2.32 -1.73 -0.11
C GLU A 61 2.75 -2.54 -1.31
N VAL A 62 3.71 -2.01 -2.06
CA VAL A 62 4.52 -2.71 -3.04
C VAL A 62 5.96 -2.79 -2.54
N ARG A 63 6.64 -3.87 -2.88
CA ARG A 63 8.01 -4.12 -2.45
C ARG A 63 8.86 -4.44 -3.66
N LEU A 64 9.99 -3.75 -3.83
CA LEU A 64 11.01 -4.13 -4.79
C LEU A 64 12.19 -4.79 -4.10
N ARG A 65 12.68 -5.88 -4.70
CA ARG A 65 13.84 -6.61 -4.20
C ARG A 65 14.83 -6.85 -5.34
N PRO A 66 16.14 -6.73 -5.08
CA PRO A 66 17.14 -7.11 -6.07
C PRO A 66 17.11 -8.64 -6.28
N HIS A 67 17.05 -9.06 -7.54
CA HIS A 67 17.16 -10.43 -8.00
C HIS A 67 18.30 -10.54 -9.03
N GLY A 68 19.53 -10.67 -8.53
CA GLY A 68 20.73 -10.64 -9.35
C GLY A 68 20.93 -9.26 -10.00
N PRO A 69 21.03 -9.16 -11.35
CA PRO A 69 21.15 -7.88 -12.05
C PRO A 69 19.81 -7.16 -12.27
N ALA A 70 18.68 -7.79 -11.93
CA ALA A 70 17.32 -7.27 -12.13
C ALA A 70 16.65 -6.98 -10.78
N TRP A 71 15.49 -6.32 -10.81
CA TRP A 71 14.59 -6.19 -9.67
C TRP A 71 13.31 -6.99 -9.91
N THR A 72 12.73 -7.47 -8.81
CA THR A 72 11.39 -8.03 -8.78
C THR A 72 10.50 -7.15 -7.92
N VAL A 73 9.19 -7.19 -8.19
CA VAL A 73 8.16 -6.49 -7.44
C VAL A 73 7.09 -7.48 -6.94
N ASP A 74 6.63 -7.28 -5.72
CA ASP A 74 5.40 -7.88 -5.18
C ASP A 74 4.53 -6.77 -4.57
N GLY A 75 3.28 -7.09 -4.24
CA GLY A 75 2.38 -6.17 -3.55
C GLY A 75 1.47 -6.90 -2.57
N THR A 76 1.13 -6.25 -1.46
CA THR A 76 0.18 -6.79 -0.47
C THR A 76 -0.78 -5.74 0.04
N VAL A 77 -1.92 -6.24 0.53
CA VAL A 77 -2.81 -5.52 1.44
C VAL A 77 -2.98 -6.38 2.68
N ASP A 78 -2.63 -5.84 3.84
CA ASP A 78 -2.61 -6.53 5.12
C ASP A 78 -3.44 -5.76 6.15
N LEU A 79 -4.25 -6.44 6.97
CA LEU A 79 -4.98 -5.88 8.09
C LEU A 79 -4.55 -6.55 9.40
N ASP A 80 -3.81 -5.82 10.24
CA ASP A 80 -3.26 -6.33 11.51
C ASP A 80 -2.48 -7.65 11.36
N GLY A 81 -1.76 -7.79 10.25
CA GLY A 81 -0.99 -8.99 9.89
C GLY A 81 -1.80 -10.11 9.21
N GLU A 82 -3.10 -9.94 8.99
CA GLU A 82 -3.91 -10.80 8.12
C GLU A 82 -3.81 -10.33 6.67
N GLU A 83 -3.31 -11.20 5.79
CA GLU A 83 -3.17 -10.92 4.35
C GLU A 83 -4.55 -10.92 3.68
N LEU A 84 -5.00 -9.75 3.21
CA LEU A 84 -6.24 -9.57 2.46
C LEU A 84 -6.04 -9.68 0.95
N LEU A 85 -4.83 -9.33 0.48
CA LEU A 85 -4.42 -9.44 -0.92
C LEU A 85 -2.92 -9.73 -1.00
N LEU A 86 -2.55 -10.67 -1.88
CA LEU A 86 -1.18 -10.92 -2.30
C LEU A 86 -1.09 -10.88 -3.82
N LEU A 87 -0.30 -9.94 -4.33
CA LEU A 87 0.15 -9.94 -5.71
C LEU A 87 1.46 -10.73 -5.79
N PRO A 88 1.54 -11.76 -6.66
CA PRO A 88 2.72 -12.62 -6.74
C PRO A 88 3.95 -11.83 -7.19
N GLU A 89 5.14 -12.39 -6.96
CA GLU A 89 6.38 -11.79 -7.45
C GLU A 89 6.36 -11.70 -8.99
N GLY A 90 6.71 -10.53 -9.51
CA GLY A 90 6.78 -10.22 -10.93
C GLY A 90 7.95 -9.30 -11.29
N PRO A 91 8.13 -8.99 -12.58
CA PRO A 91 9.17 -8.06 -13.04
C PRO A 91 8.90 -6.62 -12.60
N GLU A 92 9.98 -5.85 -12.42
CA GLU A 92 9.97 -4.46 -11.92
C GLU A 92 9.11 -3.47 -12.74
N ASP A 93 8.86 -3.75 -14.02
CA ASP A 93 8.02 -2.94 -14.90
C ASP A 93 6.54 -2.97 -14.49
N LEU A 94 6.12 -3.96 -13.69
CA LEU A 94 4.79 -4.04 -13.11
C LEU A 94 4.58 -3.10 -11.91
N LEU A 95 5.60 -2.36 -11.46
CA LEU A 95 5.50 -1.51 -10.26
C LEU A 95 4.30 -0.56 -10.29
N GLY A 96 4.08 0.14 -11.41
CA GLY A 96 2.94 1.04 -11.55
C GLY A 96 1.60 0.28 -11.47
N HIS A 97 1.51 -0.84 -12.17
CA HIS A 97 0.32 -1.67 -12.20
C HIS A 97 0.00 -2.29 -10.82
N TYR A 98 1.01 -2.76 -10.09
CA TYR A 98 0.83 -3.30 -8.74
C TYR A 98 0.45 -2.20 -7.76
N THR A 99 1.01 -0.99 -7.91
CA THR A 99 0.61 0.17 -7.10
C THR A 99 -0.89 0.45 -7.25
N GLU A 100 -1.41 0.45 -8.49
CA GLU A 100 -2.84 0.60 -8.75
C GLU A 100 -3.65 -0.53 -8.13
N GLN A 101 -3.23 -1.79 -8.32
CA GLN A 101 -3.94 -2.96 -7.81
C GLN A 101 -4.00 -3.05 -6.27
N VAL A 102 -3.01 -2.55 -5.53
CA VAL A 102 -3.07 -2.51 -4.05
C VAL A 102 -3.85 -1.29 -3.54
N LEU A 103 -3.89 -0.19 -4.31
CA LEU A 103 -4.62 1.02 -3.93
C LEU A 103 -6.12 0.94 -4.27
N GLU A 104 -6.50 0.36 -5.41
CA GLU A 104 -7.90 0.22 -5.83
C GLU A 104 -8.79 -0.44 -4.75
N PRO A 105 -8.39 -1.56 -4.11
CA PRO A 105 -9.20 -2.18 -3.07
C PRO A 105 -9.08 -1.49 -1.71
N ALA A 106 -8.16 -0.54 -1.51
CA ALA A 106 -7.91 0.09 -0.21
C ALA A 106 -9.17 0.77 0.36
N ARG A 107 -9.93 1.50 -0.48
CA ARG A 107 -11.21 2.10 -0.08
C ARG A 107 -12.20 1.04 0.40
N ARG A 108 -12.38 -0.03 -0.37
CA ARG A 108 -13.32 -1.11 -0.03
C ARG A 108 -12.93 -1.78 1.29
N HIS A 109 -11.64 -2.05 1.50
CA HIS A 109 -11.17 -2.66 2.74
C HIS A 109 -11.33 -1.73 3.95
N LEU A 110 -11.12 -0.41 3.78
CA LEU A 110 -11.44 0.58 4.81
C LEU A 110 -12.96 0.60 5.11
N ASP A 111 -13.82 0.64 4.09
CA ASP A 111 -15.27 0.57 4.24
C ASP A 111 -15.72 -0.69 5.00
N GLU A 112 -15.22 -1.85 4.61
CA GLU A 112 -15.53 -3.15 5.24
C GLU A 112 -15.05 -3.19 6.69
N ALA A 113 -13.82 -2.74 6.96
CA ALA A 113 -13.25 -2.73 8.30
C ALA A 113 -14.03 -1.78 9.24
N LEU A 114 -14.40 -0.59 8.76
CA LEU A 114 -15.19 0.38 9.53
C LEU A 114 -16.63 -0.10 9.76
N ARG A 115 -17.27 -0.73 8.77
CA ARG A 115 -18.60 -1.34 8.93
C ARG A 115 -18.61 -2.50 9.92
N GLY A 116 -17.56 -3.33 9.90
CA GLY A 116 -17.36 -4.41 10.87
C GLY A 116 -17.24 -3.88 12.30
N LEU A 117 -16.63 -2.70 12.49
CA LEU A 117 -16.55 -2.04 13.78
C LEU A 117 -17.86 -1.42 14.25
N ALA A 118 -18.68 -0.92 13.33
CA ALA A 118 -20.00 -0.39 13.66
C ALA A 118 -21.02 -1.49 14.04
N ASN A 119 -20.81 -2.73 13.58
CA ASN A 119 -21.66 -3.88 13.87
C ASN A 119 -20.85 -5.05 14.46
N PRO A 120 -20.36 -4.92 15.71
CA PRO A 120 -19.79 -6.06 16.41
C PRO A 120 -20.94 -7.02 16.72
N GLY A 121 -20.89 -8.22 16.14
CA GLY A 121 -21.88 -9.28 16.42
C GLY A 121 -21.93 -9.67 17.88
#